data_AF-A0A517XTL9-F1
#
_entry.id   AF-A0A517XTL9-F1
#
_cell.length_a   1.000
_cell.length_b   1.000
_cell.length_c   1.000
_cell.angle_alpha   90.00
_cell.angle_beta   90.00
_cell.angle_gamma   90.00
#
_symmetry.space_group_name_H-M   'P 1'
#
loop_
_entity.id
_entity.type
_entity.pdbx_description
1 polymer ?
#
loop_
_entity_poly.entity_id
_entity_poly.type
_entity_poly.pdbx_seq_one_letter_code
_entity_poly.pdbx_strand_id
1 'polypeptide(L)'
;MTTLTPKPSFALITLLLPGPDRKRKPSPYHYRITYRNPDPSEPGCVMTWDVLGGREPYQIALERTDAGNTVWHCTCADAVFHGENDHAHHCKHVSGLRDTLPRAA
;
A
#
# COMPACT_ATOMS: atom_id res chain seq x y z
N MET A 1 -12.74 1.70 34.03
CA MET A 1 -12.19 2.21 32.76
C MET A 1 -10.76 1.69 32.64
N THR A 2 -10.55 0.59 31.93
CA THR A 2 -9.22 0.06 31.63
C THR A 2 -8.64 0.87 30.48
N THR A 3 -7.64 1.70 30.78
CA THR A 3 -6.84 2.38 29.78
C THR A 3 -6.04 1.34 29.00
N LEU A 4 -6.46 1.05 27.76
CA LEU A 4 -5.67 0.27 26.81
C LEU A 4 -4.46 1.12 26.45
N THR A 5 -3.32 0.85 27.10
CA THR A 5 -2.04 1.42 26.70
C THR A 5 -1.76 0.97 25.26
N PRO A 6 -1.61 1.87 24.28
CA PRO A 6 -1.33 1.47 22.91
C PRO A 6 -0.04 0.65 22.89
N LYS A 7 -0.14 -0.61 22.46
CA LYS A 7 1.03 -1.48 22.28
C LYS A 7 1.94 -0.80 21.26
N PRO A 8 3.26 -0.71 21.48
CA PRO A 8 4.17 -0.11 20.51
C PRO A 8 4.03 -0.84 19.18
N SER A 9 3.40 -0.18 18.20
CA SER A 9 3.25 -0.74 16.87
C SER A 9 4.55 -0.51 16.12
N PHE A 10 5.24 -1.58 15.72
CA PHE A 10 6.35 -1.47 14.78
C PHE A 10 5.78 -0.90 13.47
N ALA A 11 6.36 0.20 12.99
CA ALA A 11 6.00 0.78 11.70
C ALA A 11 7.12 0.47 10.71
N LEU A 12 6.82 -0.30 9.66
CA LEU A 12 7.73 -0.48 8.53
C LEU A 12 7.71 0.80 7.68
N ILE A 13 8.61 1.74 7.98
CA ILE A 13 8.65 3.06 7.31
C ILE A 13 9.06 2.93 5.84
N THR A 14 9.92 1.95 5.53
CA THR A 14 10.46 1.73 4.19
C THR A 14 10.63 0.25 3.91
N LEU A 15 10.28 -0.14 2.69
CA LEU A 15 10.48 -1.48 2.16
C LEU A 15 11.15 -1.38 0.77
N LEU A 16 12.18 -2.19 0.55
CA LEU A 16 12.85 -2.33 -0.74
C LEU A 16 12.53 -3.71 -1.30
N LEU A 17 11.86 -3.79 -2.44
CA LEU A 17 11.56 -5.05 -3.13
C LEU A 17 12.27 -5.10 -4.48
N PRO A 18 12.69 -6.28 -4.97
CA PRO A 18 13.16 -6.42 -6.33
C PRO A 18 12.11 -5.91 -7.33
N GLY A 19 12.57 -5.26 -8.39
CA GLY A 19 11.69 -4.75 -9.43
C GLY A 19 12.45 -4.52 -10.74
N PRO A 20 11.73 -4.48 -11.88
CA PRO A 20 12.29 -3.90 -13.09
C PRO A 20 12.11 -2.38 -13.08
N ASP A 21 13.17 -1.64 -13.41
CA ASP A 21 13.02 -0.24 -13.83
C ASP A 21 12.25 -0.15 -15.17
N ARG A 22 12.04 1.08 -15.66
CA ARG A 22 11.42 1.31 -16.99
C ARG A 22 12.13 0.54 -18.12
N LYS A 23 13.44 0.36 -18.04
CA LYS A 23 14.29 -0.30 -19.04
C LYS A 23 14.44 -1.81 -18.77
N ARG A 24 13.62 -2.37 -17.88
CA ARG A 24 13.67 -3.78 -17.44
C ARG A 24 15.01 -4.19 -16.84
N LYS A 25 15.81 -3.23 -16.38
CA LYS A 25 16.99 -3.51 -15.56
C LYS A 25 16.54 -3.82 -14.14
N PRO A 26 17.19 -4.78 -13.47
CA PRO A 26 16.96 -4.99 -12.04
C PRO A 26 17.21 -3.68 -11.27
N SER A 27 16.15 -3.15 -10.66
CA SER A 27 16.17 -1.96 -9.81
C SER A 27 15.12 -2.12 -8.72
N PRO A 28 15.45 -1.92 -7.44
CA PRO A 28 14.48 -2.12 -6.39
C PRO A 28 13.33 -1.11 -6.50
N TYR A 29 12.12 -1.57 -6.21
CA TYR A 29 11.01 -0.71 -5.82
C TYR A 29 11.20 -0.29 -4.37
N HIS A 30 11.16 1.01 -4.12
CA HIS A 30 11.22 1.59 -2.79
C HIS A 30 9.83 2.07 -2.39
N TYR A 31 9.23 1.38 -1.43
CA TYR A 31 7.97 1.74 -0.81
C TYR A 31 8.25 2.56 0.45
N ARG A 32 7.69 3.75 0.56
CA ARG A 32 7.85 4.61 1.74
C ARG A 32 6.48 5.06 2.24
N ILE A 33 6.17 4.79 3.51
CA ILE A 33 4.93 5.31 4.12
C ILE A 33 4.95 6.83 4.08
N THR A 34 3.88 7.44 3.58
CA THR A 34 3.68 8.90 3.56
C THR A 34 2.58 9.35 4.52
N TYR A 35 1.61 8.48 4.81
CA TYR A 35 0.55 8.74 5.78
C TYR A 35 0.06 7.43 6.41
N ARG A 36 -0.36 7.50 7.67
CA ARG A 36 -1.04 6.42 8.39
C ARG A 36 -2.09 7.03 9.32
N ASN A 37 -3.34 6.59 9.18
CA ASN A 37 -4.40 6.94 10.12
C ASN A 37 -4.13 6.23 11.48
N PRO A 38 -4.07 6.96 12.60
CA PRO A 38 -3.91 6.35 13.92
C PRO A 38 -5.16 5.59 14.39
N ASP A 39 -6.35 5.89 13.86
CA ASP A 39 -7.59 5.22 14.22
C ASP A 39 -7.82 3.95 13.36
N PRO A 40 -7.77 2.74 13.97
CA PRO A 40 -7.98 1.49 13.25
C PRO A 40 -9.44 1.23 12.86
N SER A 41 -10.39 2.04 13.34
CA SER A 41 -11.83 1.85 13.11
C SER A 41 -12.45 2.89 12.18
N GLU A 42 -11.79 4.03 11.97
CA GLU A 42 -12.29 5.10 11.10
C GLU A 42 -12.34 4.64 9.62
N PRO A 43 -13.48 4.81 8.92
CA PRO A 43 -13.56 4.68 7.47
C PRO A 43 -12.73 5.73 6.74
N GLY A 44 -12.33 5.44 5.51
CA GLY A 44 -11.53 6.31 4.66
C GLY A 44 -10.07 5.86 4.53
N CYS A 45 -9.16 6.82 4.36
CA CYS A 45 -7.76 6.51 4.10
C CYS A 45 -7.08 5.91 5.35
N VAL A 46 -6.57 4.68 5.25
CA VAL A 46 -5.86 3.99 6.33
C VAL A 46 -4.37 4.27 6.25
N MET A 47 -3.79 4.18 5.07
CA MET A 47 -2.34 4.34 4.87
C MET A 47 -2.04 4.67 3.40
N THR A 48 -0.98 5.46 3.18
CA THR A 48 -0.45 5.69 1.84
C THR A 48 1.05 5.46 1.79
N TRP A 49 1.52 5.08 0.59
CA TRP A 49 2.93 4.87 0.30
C TRP A 49 3.32 5.54 -1.01
N ASP A 50 4.51 6.13 -1.05
CA ASP A 50 5.22 6.40 -2.30
C ASP A 50 5.89 5.10 -2.78
N VAL A 51 5.90 4.88 -4.10
CA VAL A 51 6.63 3.79 -4.76
C VAL A 51 7.61 4.40 -5.76
N LEU A 52 8.91 4.27 -5.47
CA LEU A 52 10.00 4.77 -6.30
C LEU A 52 10.72 3.60 -7.00
N GLY A 53 11.55 3.90 -8.00
CA GLY A 53 12.35 2.90 -8.75
C GLY A 53 11.69 2.34 -10.01
N GLY A 54 10.44 2.74 -10.30
CA GLY A 54 9.72 2.42 -11.54
C GLY A 54 9.99 3.40 -12.69
N ARG A 55 9.00 3.54 -13.59
CA ARG A 55 9.04 4.52 -14.69
C ARG A 55 8.89 5.95 -14.19
N GLU A 56 8.02 6.15 -13.23
CA GLU A 56 7.79 7.39 -12.49
C GLU A 56 7.42 7.04 -11.04
N PRO A 57 7.41 8.02 -10.12
CA PRO A 57 6.86 7.81 -8.79
C PRO A 57 5.38 7.44 -8.87
N TYR A 58 5.00 6.37 -8.16
CA TYR A 58 3.60 6.00 -7.97
C TYR A 58 3.19 6.17 -6.52
N GLN A 59 1.89 6.23 -6.26
CA GLN A 59 1.33 6.19 -4.92
C GLN A 59 0.44 4.95 -4.79
N ILE A 60 0.51 4.32 -3.63
CA ILE A 60 -0.45 3.30 -3.18
C ILE A 60 -1.25 3.89 -2.04
N ALA A 61 -2.57 3.66 -2.02
CA ALA A 61 -3.43 3.97 -0.90
C ALA A 61 -4.21 2.73 -0.46
N LEU A 62 -4.33 2.56 0.84
CA LEU A 62 -5.22 1.58 1.47
C LEU A 62 -6.40 2.34 2.06
N GLU A 63 -7.60 2.02 1.59
CA GLU A 63 -8.85 2.59 2.07
C GLU A 63 -9.61 1.55 2.88
N ARG A 64 -10.31 2.02 3.92
CA ARG A 64 -11.32 1.26 4.64
C ARG A 64 -12.70 1.78 4.25
N THR A 65 -13.53 0.91 3.71
CA THR A 65 -14.93 1.23 3.40
C THR A 65 -15.75 1.37 4.69
N ASP A 66 -16.93 1.98 4.61
CA ASP A 66 -17.88 2.06 5.73
C ASP A 66 -18.29 0.68 6.28
N ALA A 67 -18.26 -0.36 5.43
CA ALA A 67 -18.52 -1.74 5.81
C ALA A 67 -17.32 -2.43 6.51
N GLY A 68 -16.20 -1.72 6.70
CA GLY A 68 -14.98 -2.24 7.31
C GLY A 68 -14.07 -3.03 6.36
N ASN A 69 -14.47 -3.24 5.11
CA ASN A 69 -13.61 -3.88 4.10
C ASN A 69 -12.46 -2.97 3.71
N THR A 70 -11.35 -3.56 3.25
CA THR A 70 -10.19 -2.80 2.76
C THR A 70 -10.09 -2.85 1.24
N VAL A 71 -9.78 -1.71 0.63
CA VAL A 71 -9.63 -1.54 -0.81
C VAL A 71 -8.26 -0.93 -1.09
N TRP A 72 -7.58 -1.48 -2.09
CA TRP A 72 -6.23 -1.05 -2.47
C TRP A 72 -6.28 -0.26 -3.76
N HIS A 73 -5.62 0.88 -3.77
CA HIS A 73 -5.53 1.78 -4.92
C HIS A 73 -4.07 2.01 -5.30
N CYS A 74 -3.76 2.09 -6.58
CA CYS A 74 -2.43 2.49 -7.05
C CYS A 74 -2.53 3.41 -8.26
N THR A 75 -1.68 4.44 -8.31
CA THR A 75 -1.67 5.41 -9.41
C THR A 75 -0.91 4.94 -10.65
N CYS A 76 -0.35 3.72 -10.66
CA CYS A 76 0.33 3.21 -11.84
C CYS A 76 -0.65 2.90 -12.98
N ALA A 77 -0.18 3.03 -14.22
CA ALA A 77 -1.02 2.81 -15.41
C ALA A 77 -1.74 1.45 -15.44
N ASP A 78 -1.08 0.38 -14.97
CA ASP A 78 -1.67 -0.97 -14.86
C ASP A 78 -2.91 -0.99 -13.95
N ALA A 79 -2.81 -0.37 -12.77
CA ALA A 79 -3.92 -0.28 -11.83
C ALA A 79 -5.05 0.61 -12.35
N VAL A 80 -4.73 1.76 -12.97
CA VAL A 80 -5.75 2.67 -13.52
C VAL A 80 -6.48 2.03 -14.70
N PHE A 81 -5.76 1.41 -15.63
CA PHE A 81 -6.34 0.82 -16.84
C PHE A 81 -7.25 -0.37 -16.55
N HIS A 82 -6.83 -1.26 -15.64
CA HIS A 82 -7.59 -2.46 -15.31
C HIS A 82 -8.61 -2.25 -14.19
N GLY A 83 -8.36 -1.33 -13.25
CA GLY A 83 -9.22 -1.12 -12.08
C GLY A 83 -10.61 -0.59 -12.39
N GLU A 84 -10.81 0.03 -13.55
CA GLU A 84 -12.15 0.44 -14.03
C GLU A 84 -13.03 -0.75 -14.45
N ASN A 85 -12.41 -1.83 -14.94
CA ASN A 85 -13.11 -2.99 -15.49
C ASN A 85 -13.08 -4.21 -14.56
N ASP A 86 -12.11 -4.26 -13.64
CA ASP A 86 -11.93 -5.35 -12.69
C ASP A 86 -11.53 -4.78 -11.33
N HIS A 87 -12.51 -4.65 -10.44
CA HIS A 87 -12.30 -4.19 -9.07
C HIS A 87 -11.46 -5.14 -8.21
N ALA A 88 -11.23 -6.39 -8.65
CA ALA A 88 -10.35 -7.32 -7.97
C ALA A 88 -8.89 -7.27 -8.48
N HIS A 89 -8.63 -6.50 -9.54
CA HIS A 89 -7.30 -6.38 -10.11
C HIS A 89 -6.34 -5.69 -9.15
N HIS A 90 -5.18 -6.31 -8.96
CA HIS A 90 -4.09 -5.72 -8.21
C HIS A 90 -2.84 -5.68 -9.07
N CYS A 91 -2.35 -4.45 -9.33
CA CYS A 91 -1.09 -4.30 -10.02
C CYS A 91 0.05 -4.96 -9.24
N LYS A 92 1.18 -5.18 -9.92
CA LYS A 92 2.37 -5.75 -9.29
C LYS A 92 2.86 -4.99 -8.05
N HIS A 93 2.67 -3.67 -7.99
CA HIS A 93 3.11 -2.85 -6.86
C HIS A 93 2.26 -3.11 -5.62
N VAL A 94 0.93 -3.20 -5.79
CA VAL A 94 0.00 -3.54 -4.70
C VAL A 94 0.23 -4.98 -4.26
N SER A 95 0.35 -5.91 -5.20
CA SER A 95 0.59 -7.33 -4.88
C SER A 95 1.88 -7.51 -4.07
N GLY A 96 2.99 -6.93 -4.53
CA GLY A 96 4.26 -7.02 -3.82
C GLY A 96 4.22 -6.41 -2.41
N LEU A 97 3.52 -5.28 -2.23
CA LEU A 97 3.34 -4.68 -0.91
C LEU A 97 2.43 -5.53 0.00
N ARG A 98 1.34 -6.09 -0.52
CA ARG A 98 0.42 -6.94 0.25
C ARG A 98 1.05 -8.24 0.72
N ASP A 99 1.92 -8.83 -0.09
CA ASP A 99 2.62 -10.07 0.25
C ASP A 99 3.69 -9.88 1.34
N THR A 100 4.08 -8.63 1.61
CA THR A 100 5.19 -8.29 2.51
C THR A 100 4.72 -7.57 3.77
N LEU A 101 3.52 -7.00 3.76
CA LEU A 101 2.92 -6.44 4.97
C LEU A 101 2.59 -7.56 5.97
N PRO A 102 2.91 -7.37 7.26
CA PRO A 102 2.49 -8.31 8.30
C PRO A 102 0.97 -8.44 8.27
N ARG A 103 0.47 -9.66 8.00
CA ARG A 103 -0.94 -9.96 8.22
C ARG A 103 -1.15 -9.96 9.72
N ALA A 104 -1.99 -9.06 10.24
CA ALA A 104 -2.43 -9.17 11.62
C ALA A 104 -3.11 -10.53 11.77
N ALA A 105 -2.57 -11.37 12.66
CA ALA A 105 -3.14 -12.67 13.02
C ALA A 105 -4.45 -12.50 13.79
#